data_AF-A0A957QTJ5-F1
#
_entry.id   AF-A0A957QTJ5-F1
#
_cell.length_a   1.000
_cell.length_b   1.000
_cell.length_c   1.000
_cell.angle_alpha   90.00
_cell.angle_beta   90.00
_cell.angle_gamma   90.00
#
_symmetry.space_group_name_H-M   'P 1'
#
loop_
_entity.id
_entity.type
_entity.pdbx_description
1 polymer ?
#
loop_
_entity_poly.entity_id
_entity_poly.type
_entity_poly.pdbx_seq_one_letter_code
_entity_poly.pdbx_strand_id
1 'polypeptide(L)' 'REEYQTPEGEALRNDEEYSYVAAWQYAGDDQTPLLHKEQLTFETVKLATRSYK' A
#
# COMPACT_ATOMS: atom_id res chain seq x y z
N ARG A 1 17.81 4.88 -0.21
CA ARG A 1 16.36 4.93 -0.53
C ARG A 1 15.80 6.11 0.27
N GLU A 2 15.86 7.31 -0.29
CA GLU A 2 15.35 8.55 0.32
C GLU A 2 14.06 9.03 -0.39
N GLU A 3 13.74 8.43 -1.54
CA GLU A 3 12.66 8.86 -2.46
C GLU A 3 11.24 8.69 -1.89
N TYR A 4 11.08 7.94 -0.79
CA TYR A 4 9.78 7.65 -0.15
C TYR A 4 9.78 8.07 1.32
N GLN A 5 10.49 9.15 1.63
CA GLN A 5 10.58 9.71 2.98
C GLN A 5 10.26 11.20 2.96
N THR A 6 9.67 11.70 4.04
CA THR A 6 9.53 13.14 4.27
C THR A 6 10.91 13.75 4.56
N PRO A 7 11.07 15.08 4.48
CA PRO A 7 12.32 15.76 4.87
C PRO A 7 12.79 15.43 6.30
N GLU A 8 11.88 15.03 7.16
CA GLU A 8 12.12 14.62 8.54
C GLU A 8 12.43 13.11 8.70
N GLY A 9 12.46 12.36 7.59
CA GLY A 9 12.77 10.92 7.56
C GLY A 9 11.59 10.00 7.85
N GLU A 10 10.35 10.51 7.92
CA GLU A 10 9.16 9.67 8.11
C GLU A 10 8.75 9.01 6.78
N ALA A 11 8.15 7.81 6.84
CA ALA A 11 7.69 7.11 5.65
C ALA A 11 6.57 7.89 4.94
N LEU A 12 6.76 8.21 3.66
CA LEU A 12 5.74 8.87 2.85
C LEU A 12 4.74 7.84 2.32
N ARG A 13 3.48 7.94 2.76
CA ARG A 13 2.40 7.05 2.31
C ARG A 13 1.79 7.55 1.00
N ASN A 14 1.65 6.67 0.00
CA ASN A 14 0.99 6.95 -1.28
C ASN A 14 -0.38 6.25 -1.33
N ASP A 15 -1.40 6.93 -0.84
CA ASP A 15 -2.78 6.40 -0.80
C ASP A 15 -3.45 6.41 -2.19
N GLU A 16 -2.97 7.21 -3.14
CA GLU A 16 -3.54 7.29 -4.50
C GLU A 16 -3.28 5.99 -5.28
N GLU A 17 -2.06 5.46 -5.20
CA GLU A 17 -1.68 4.25 -5.94
C GLU A 17 -1.84 2.95 -5.13
N TYR A 18 -1.80 3.00 -3.79
CA TYR A 18 -1.66 1.82 -2.93
C TYR A 18 -2.74 1.64 -1.86
N SER A 19 -3.89 2.31 -1.98
CA SER A 19 -5.03 2.10 -1.08
C SER A 19 -5.85 0.84 -1.42
N TYR A 20 -5.23 -0.34 -1.42
CA TYR A 20 -5.87 -1.62 -1.69
C TYR A 20 -5.37 -2.73 -0.77
N VAL A 21 -6.18 -3.76 -0.55
CA VAL A 21 -5.71 -5.04 -0.03
C VAL A 21 -5.30 -5.93 -1.19
N ALA A 22 -4.27 -6.75 -0.98
CA ALA A 22 -3.77 -7.62 -2.03
C ALA A 22 -3.46 -9.01 -1.47
N ALA A 23 -3.71 -10.02 -2.30
CA ALA A 23 -3.37 -11.40 -2.00
C ALA A 23 -2.65 -12.00 -3.21
N TRP A 24 -1.54 -12.69 -2.95
CA TRP A 24 -0.86 -13.48 -3.95
C TRP A 24 -1.43 -14.89 -3.96
N GLN A 25 -2.02 -15.29 -5.08
CA GLN A 25 -2.41 -16.66 -5.31
C GLN A 25 -1.22 -17.44 -5.86
N TYR A 26 -0.90 -18.54 -5.20
CA TYR A 26 0.05 -19.52 -5.70
C TYR A 26 -0.49 -20.17 -6.99
N ALA A 27 0.28 -20.09 -8.06
CA ALA A 27 -0.09 -20.60 -9.38
C ALA A 27 0.61 -21.91 -9.75
N GLY A 28 1.52 -22.43 -8.91
CA GLY A 28 2.39 -23.58 -9.23
C GLY A 28 3.87 -23.21 -9.15
N ASP A 29 4.75 -24.20 -9.08
CA ASP A 29 6.18 -24.00 -8.78
C ASP A 29 6.96 -23.20 -9.85
N ASP A 30 6.55 -23.32 -11.12
CA ASP A 30 7.16 -22.60 -12.25
C ASP A 30 6.25 -21.50 -12.84
N GLN A 31 5.18 -21.13 -12.14
CA GLN A 31 4.24 -20.10 -12.60
C GLN A 31 4.38 -18.83 -11.76
N THR A 32 4.32 -17.67 -12.44
CA THR A 32 4.27 -16.38 -11.76
C THR A 32 3.03 -16.34 -10.86
N PRO A 33 3.17 -15.99 -9.56
CA PRO A 33 2.02 -15.87 -8.67
C PRO A 33 1.08 -14.78 -9.17
N LEU A 34 -0.22 -14.96 -8.95
CA LEU A 34 -1.24 -14.02 -9.41
C LEU A 34 -1.55 -13.02 -8.30
N LEU A 35 -1.45 -11.73 -8.60
CA LEU A 35 -1.79 -10.66 -7.67
C LEU A 35 -3.26 -10.30 -7.78
N HIS A 36 -4.03 -10.65 -6.76
CA HIS A 36 -5.40 -10.15 -6.59
C HIS A 36 -5.34 -8.85 -5.80
N LYS A 37 -6.05 -7.82 -6.27
CA LYS A 37 -6.16 -6.53 -5.59
C LYS A 37 -7.62 -6.16 -5.41
N GLU A 38 -7.98 -5.67 -4.24
CA GLU A 38 -9.29 -5.12 -3.93
C GLU A 38 -9.12 -3.71 -3.35
N GLN A 39 -9.72 -2.73 -4.02
CA GLN A 39 -9.58 -1.32 -3.64
C GLN A 39 -10.30 -1.05 -2.32
N LEU A 40 -9.64 -0.34 -1.40
CA LEU A 40 -10.26 0.12 -0.17
C LEU A 40 -10.94 1.46 -0.41
N THR A 41 -12.25 1.52 -0.17
CA THR A 41 -13.05 2.75 -0.18
C THR A 41 -13.39 3.15 1.25
N PHE A 42 -13.14 4.42 1.58
CA PHE A 42 -13.39 4.96 2.92
C PHE A 42 -14.50 6.02 2.87
N GLU A 43 -15.74 5.60 3.13
CA GLU A 43 -16.91 6.49 3.02
C GLU A 43 -17.13 7.34 4.27
N THR A 44 -16.90 6.77 5.45
CA THR A 44 -17.27 7.39 6.73
C THR A 44 -16.11 8.15 7.38
N VAL A 45 -14.86 7.75 7.10
CA VAL A 45 -13.66 8.30 7.75
C VAL A 45 -12.60 8.58 6.70
N LYS A 46 -12.08 9.82 6.66
CA LYS A 46 -11.01 10.16 5.73
C LYS A 46 -9.68 9.56 6.18
N LEU A 47 -8.87 9.13 5.21
CA LEU A 47 -7.50 8.68 5.45
C LEU A 47 -6.67 9.81 6.07
N ALA A 48 -5.97 9.50 7.16
CA ALA A 48 -5.03 10.39 7.81
C ALA A 48 -3.65 9.73 7.87
N THR A 49 -2.61 10.53 7.66
CA THR A 49 -1.21 10.10 7.80
C THR A 49 -0.85 10.05 9.28
N ARG A 50 -0.22 8.96 9.73
CA ARG A 50 0.28 8.85 11.10
C ARG A 50 1.65 9.51 11.19
N SER A 51 1.86 10.35 12.19
CA SER A 51 3.19 10.86 12.56
C SER A 51 3.62 10.19 13.86
N TYR A 52 4.90 9.87 13.97
CA TYR A 52 5.48 9.18 15.13
C TYR A 52 6.36 10.10 16.00
N LYS A 53 6.23 11.41 15.83
CA LYS A 53 6.82 12.41 16.74
C LYS A 53 6.17 12.42 18.12
#